data_AF-A0A819II82-F1
#
_entry.id   AF-A0A819II82-F1
#
_cell.length_a   1.000
_cell.length_b   1.000
_cell.length_c   1.000
_cell.angle_alpha   90.00
_cell.angle_beta   90.00
_cell.angle_gamma   90.00
#
_symmetry.space_group_name_H-M   'P 1'
#
loop_
_entity.id
_entity.type
_entity.pdbx_description
1 polymer ?
#
loop_
_entity_poly.entity_id
_entity_poly.type
_entity_poly.pdbx_seq_one_letter_code
_entity_poly.pdbx_strand_id
1 'polypeptide(L)'
;MPLSTRDYQRERRNSRLAAGALAYLTEGFDLFDTDDTSLNRTPLNNVCNSPRPSNVTLTNNLISFIEGQTAHKSIPTPKTELFGNYRWKMSHYFYIHLMTYIFNGLFGGLIIFLIENYSSSPNKYMVVTYLDSWFTTVSTICSCGLTTIDFAQLSRASQLVMMGFAFISGFAMSTLPALIIKAQTHKTTQGTNVDDDNEKCDLGNDDECEASNTRWDHNLPSHVRAELARLPTPVKLRYRAYIMCIVLILGLYFIIYTTGFIAIGTWLQTHSSPQYLMQNNITLSPWYISGMLTLFSFNQNGLTPFSTSLTRYADDVFLNIVLVLVMPFLPLLSFLH
;
A
#
# COMPACT_ATOMS: atom_id res chain seq x y z
N MET A 1 10.73 -4.40 28.25
CA MET A 1 10.31 -5.77 27.87
C MET A 1 9.30 -5.63 26.73
N PRO A 2 9.43 -6.34 25.61
CA PRO A 2 8.41 -6.30 24.56
C PRO A 2 7.11 -6.89 25.11
N LEU A 3 6.02 -6.13 25.01
CA LEU A 3 4.68 -6.60 25.35
C LEU A 3 4.35 -7.84 24.53
N SER A 4 3.85 -8.88 25.19
CA SER A 4 3.39 -10.09 24.51
C SER A 4 2.25 -9.73 23.56
N THR A 5 2.17 -10.41 22.41
CA THR A 5 1.02 -10.31 21.49
C THR A 5 -0.31 -10.53 22.20
N ARG A 6 -0.30 -11.31 23.30
CA ARG A 6 -1.47 -11.53 24.17
C ARG A 6 -1.88 -10.27 24.93
N ASP A 7 -0.94 -9.49 25.43
CA ASP A 7 -1.21 -8.25 26.16
C ASP A 7 -1.76 -7.18 25.21
N TYR A 8 -1.22 -7.11 23.99
CA TYR A 8 -1.72 -6.21 22.95
C TYR A 8 -3.17 -6.53 22.55
N GLN A 9 -3.53 -7.82 22.47
CA GLN A 9 -4.91 -8.21 22.21
C GLN A 9 -5.84 -7.93 23.39
N ARG A 10 -5.37 -8.07 24.62
CA ARG A 10 -6.14 -7.75 25.84
C ARG A 10 -6.43 -6.25 25.93
N GLU A 11 -5.43 -5.42 25.65
CA GLU A 11 -5.57 -3.97 25.61
C GLU A 11 -6.52 -3.52 24.48
N ARG A 12 -6.49 -4.21 23.34
CA ARG A 12 -7.43 -3.96 22.23
C ARG A 12 -8.88 -4.36 22.56
N ARG A 13 -9.11 -5.38 23.39
CA ARG A 13 -10.45 -5.70 23.91
C ARG A 13 -10.92 -4.64 24.92
N ASN A 14 -10.04 -4.23 25.83
CA ASN A 14 -10.36 -3.23 26.85
C ASN A 14 -10.69 -1.86 26.24
N SER A 15 -9.95 -1.45 25.21
CA SER A 15 -10.23 -0.19 24.48
C SER A 15 -11.55 -0.21 23.71
N ARG A 16 -11.97 -1.37 23.15
CA ARG A 16 -13.30 -1.52 22.53
C ARG A 16 -14.43 -1.46 23.55
N LEU A 17 -14.24 -2.06 24.72
CA LEU A 17 -15.21 -1.96 25.83
C LEU A 17 -15.32 -0.53 26.35
N ALA A 18 -14.20 0.17 26.48
CA ALA A 18 -14.17 1.58 26.86
C ALA A 18 -14.87 2.47 25.83
N ALA A 19 -14.62 2.26 24.53
CA ALA A 19 -15.29 3.01 23.46
C ALA A 19 -16.81 2.75 23.42
N GLY A 20 -17.24 1.50 23.64
CA GLY A 20 -18.67 1.16 23.75
C GLY A 20 -19.33 1.78 24.97
N ALA A 21 -18.64 1.80 26.12
CA ALA A 21 -19.14 2.46 27.33
C ALA A 21 -19.23 3.98 27.15
N LEU A 22 -18.29 4.59 26.45
CA LEU A 22 -18.31 6.02 26.16
C LEU A 22 -19.45 6.39 25.21
N ALA A 23 -19.71 5.57 24.18
CA ALA A 23 -20.85 5.73 23.28
C ALA A 23 -22.19 5.67 24.04
N TYR A 24 -22.32 4.73 24.98
CA TYR A 24 -23.51 4.58 25.82
C TYR A 24 -23.72 5.77 26.78
N LEU A 25 -22.64 6.38 27.26
CA LEU A 25 -22.70 7.58 28.09
C LEU A 25 -23.07 8.84 27.29
N THR A 26 -22.64 8.94 26.03
CA THR A 26 -23.02 10.05 25.15
C THR A 26 -24.47 9.98 24.68
N GLU A 27 -25.03 8.79 24.45
CA GLU A 27 -26.46 8.64 24.11
C GLU A 27 -27.39 8.93 25.30
N GLY A 28 -26.88 8.85 26.55
CA GLY A 28 -27.63 9.22 27.75
C GLY A 28 -27.70 10.74 28.02
N PHE A 29 -27.02 11.57 27.22
CA PHE A 29 -26.90 13.02 27.47
C PHE A 29 -27.85 13.89 26.64
N ASP A 30 -28.61 13.31 25.69
CA ASP A 30 -29.61 14.03 24.87
C ASP A 30 -31.02 14.07 25.50
N LEU A 31 -31.14 13.83 26.81
CA LEU A 31 -32.42 13.82 27.52
C LEU A 31 -32.62 15.05 28.43
N PHE A 32 -32.42 16.27 27.92
CA PHE A 32 -32.96 17.50 28.53
C PHE A 32 -33.17 18.61 27.47
N ASP A 33 -34.35 19.24 27.53
CA ASP A 33 -34.95 20.29 26.66
C ASP A 33 -35.52 19.80 25.31
N THR A 34 -36.76 20.12 24.88
CA THR A 34 -37.76 21.10 25.33
C THR A 34 -39.17 20.72 24.85
N ASP A 35 -40.17 21.25 25.56
CA ASP A 35 -41.63 21.13 25.44
C ASP A 35 -42.30 21.36 24.07
N ASP A 36 -43.48 20.71 23.97
CA ASP A 36 -44.76 21.13 23.37
C ASP A 36 -44.82 21.78 21.98
N THR A 37 -45.54 21.13 21.05
CA THR A 37 -46.87 21.62 20.65
C THR A 37 -47.67 20.61 19.80
N SER A 38 -48.95 20.50 20.17
CA SER A 38 -50.04 19.75 19.56
C SER A 38 -50.35 20.06 18.09
N LEU A 39 -50.86 19.08 17.32
CA LEU A 39 -52.22 19.08 16.74
C LEU A 39 -52.52 17.89 15.79
N ASN A 40 -53.53 17.10 16.15
CA ASN A 40 -54.68 16.68 15.32
C ASN A 40 -54.48 16.24 13.85
N ARG A 41 -54.76 14.96 13.53
CA ARG A 41 -56.03 14.49 12.93
C ARG A 41 -55.96 13.03 12.43
N THR A 42 -56.74 12.19 13.12
CA THR A 42 -57.70 11.15 12.68
C THR A 42 -57.45 10.16 11.51
N PRO A 43 -58.05 8.96 11.62
CA PRO A 43 -57.78 7.79 10.79
C PRO A 43 -58.79 7.62 9.64
N LEU A 44 -58.42 6.86 8.61
CA LEU A 44 -59.42 6.24 7.73
C LEU A 44 -58.92 4.90 7.17
N ASN A 45 -59.65 3.87 7.57
CA ASN A 45 -59.75 2.57 6.92
C ASN A 45 -60.02 2.73 5.42
N ASN A 46 -59.53 1.80 4.59
CA ASN A 46 -60.46 1.05 3.73
C ASN A 46 -59.83 -0.21 3.14
N VAL A 47 -60.53 -1.29 3.46
CA VAL A 47 -60.56 -2.61 2.82
C VAL A 47 -60.97 -2.47 1.36
N CYS A 48 -60.35 -3.22 0.45
CA CYS A 48 -61.07 -3.79 -0.69
C CYS A 48 -60.30 -4.98 -1.30
N ASN A 49 -60.78 -6.18 -0.96
CA ASN A 49 -60.60 -7.38 -1.76
C ASN A 49 -61.47 -7.27 -3.02
N SER A 50 -60.95 -7.69 -4.18
CA SER A 50 -61.74 -8.52 -5.11
C SER A 50 -60.84 -9.21 -6.15
N PRO A 51 -61.09 -10.50 -6.45
CA PRO A 51 -60.48 -11.24 -7.55
C PRO A 51 -61.36 -11.18 -8.81
N ARG A 52 -60.79 -11.30 -10.02
CA ARG A 52 -61.29 -12.18 -11.11
C ARG A 52 -60.51 -12.05 -12.44
N PRO A 53 -60.66 -13.04 -13.35
CA PRO A 53 -59.65 -13.49 -14.31
C PRO A 53 -59.96 -13.09 -15.77
N SER A 54 -58.98 -13.27 -16.65
CA SER A 54 -59.25 -13.75 -18.03
C SER A 54 -57.97 -14.06 -18.79
N ASN A 55 -57.84 -15.35 -19.15
CA ASN A 55 -57.38 -15.89 -20.43
C ASN A 55 -56.70 -14.93 -21.42
N VAL A 56 -55.39 -15.12 -21.65
CA VAL A 56 -54.77 -15.04 -22.98
C VAL A 56 -53.80 -16.20 -23.19
N THR A 57 -54.41 -17.31 -23.59
CA THR A 57 -54.05 -18.24 -24.66
C THR A 57 -52.80 -17.87 -25.51
N LEU A 58 -51.75 -18.67 -25.36
CA LEU A 58 -51.19 -19.49 -26.45
C LEU A 58 -50.33 -18.80 -27.53
N THR A 59 -49.21 -18.16 -27.14
CA THR A 59 -48.05 -17.95 -28.06
C THR A 59 -46.68 -18.14 -27.41
N ASN A 60 -46.58 -18.29 -26.09
CA ASN A 60 -45.29 -18.33 -25.39
C ASN A 60 -44.55 -19.68 -25.43
N ASN A 61 -45.14 -20.74 -25.98
CA ASN A 61 -44.51 -22.08 -25.98
C ASN A 61 -43.64 -22.36 -27.22
N LEU A 62 -43.62 -21.49 -28.24
CA LEU A 62 -42.79 -21.69 -29.43
C LEU A 62 -41.44 -20.97 -29.35
N ILE A 63 -41.35 -19.87 -28.60
CA ILE A 63 -40.08 -19.15 -28.36
C ILE A 63 -39.20 -19.92 -27.36
N SER A 64 -39.80 -20.58 -26.37
CA SER A 64 -39.08 -21.43 -25.41
C SER A 64 -38.44 -22.68 -26.03
N PHE A 65 -38.81 -23.07 -27.25
CA PHE A 65 -38.25 -24.24 -27.92
C PHE A 65 -37.04 -23.89 -28.83
N ILE A 66 -37.00 -22.68 -29.39
CA ILE A 66 -35.87 -22.23 -30.22
C ILE A 66 -34.72 -21.70 -29.35
N GLU A 67 -35.02 -21.17 -28.17
CA GLU A 67 -33.99 -20.72 -27.21
C GLU A 67 -33.28 -21.88 -26.49
N GLY A 68 -33.81 -23.11 -26.60
CA GLY A 68 -33.22 -24.32 -26.02
C GLY A 68 -32.08 -24.97 -26.80
N GLN A 69 -31.73 -24.49 -28.00
CA GLN A 69 -30.71 -25.12 -28.85
C GLN A 69 -29.46 -24.30 -29.15
N THR A 70 -29.37 -23.04 -28.70
CA THR A 70 -28.07 -22.34 -28.63
C THR A 70 -27.43 -22.56 -27.27
N ALA A 71 -27.40 -23.82 -26.82
CA ALA A 71 -26.49 -24.26 -25.78
C ALA A 71 -25.07 -24.15 -26.34
N HIS A 72 -24.56 -22.91 -26.35
CA HIS A 72 -23.16 -22.59 -26.58
C HIS A 72 -22.40 -23.44 -25.58
N LYS A 73 -21.84 -24.54 -26.06
CA LYS A 73 -20.95 -25.43 -25.31
C LYS A 73 -19.80 -24.53 -24.87
N SER A 74 -19.92 -23.99 -23.66
CA SER A 74 -18.94 -23.07 -23.09
C SER A 74 -17.63 -23.84 -23.08
N ILE A 75 -16.75 -23.50 -24.01
CA ILE A 75 -15.43 -24.08 -24.10
C ILE A 75 -14.82 -23.86 -22.71
N PRO A 76 -14.55 -24.92 -21.93
CA PRO A 76 -13.97 -24.75 -20.60
C PRO A 76 -12.66 -24.03 -20.81
N THR A 77 -12.60 -22.76 -20.42
CA THR A 77 -11.41 -21.95 -20.60
C THR A 77 -10.38 -22.48 -19.63
N PRO A 78 -9.29 -23.13 -20.11
CA PRO A 78 -8.31 -23.78 -19.26
C PRO A 78 -7.33 -22.73 -18.74
N LYS A 79 -7.82 -21.73 -18.00
CA LYS A 79 -7.01 -20.62 -17.53
C LYS A 79 -7.58 -20.11 -16.21
N THR A 80 -7.14 -20.69 -15.09
CA THR A 80 -6.94 -20.00 -13.78
C THR A 80 -6.70 -20.94 -12.59
N GLU A 81 -6.78 -22.27 -12.73
CA GLU A 81 -6.65 -23.16 -11.55
C GLU A 81 -5.25 -23.24 -10.93
N LEU A 82 -4.19 -22.91 -11.67
CA LEU A 82 -2.81 -23.00 -11.18
C LEU A 82 -2.53 -22.11 -9.94
N PHE A 83 -3.27 -21.02 -9.78
CA PHE A 83 -3.10 -20.10 -8.65
C PHE A 83 -4.29 -20.06 -7.69
N GLY A 84 -5.41 -20.71 -8.03
CA GLY A 84 -6.64 -20.66 -7.23
C GLY A 84 -6.50 -21.29 -5.84
N ASN A 85 -5.65 -22.31 -5.71
CA ASN A 85 -5.50 -23.07 -4.47
C ASN A 85 -4.23 -22.70 -3.67
N TYR A 86 -3.44 -21.74 -4.15
CA TYR A 86 -2.18 -21.42 -3.47
C TYR A 86 -2.43 -20.50 -2.26
N ARG A 87 -2.32 -21.07 -1.06
CA ARG A 87 -2.37 -20.31 0.21
C ARG A 87 -1.03 -19.63 0.46
N TRP A 88 -0.97 -18.33 0.20
CA TRP A 88 0.19 -17.49 0.51
C TRP A 88 0.45 -17.43 2.02
N LYS A 89 1.51 -18.11 2.48
CA LYS A 89 2.03 -17.94 3.85
C LYS A 89 3.00 -16.75 3.93
N MET A 90 3.12 -16.14 5.10
CA MET A 90 4.09 -15.04 5.34
C MET A 90 5.55 -15.42 5.05
N SER A 91 5.92 -16.69 5.12
CA SER A 91 7.26 -17.14 4.72
C SER A 91 7.54 -16.87 3.24
N HIS A 92 6.56 -17.02 2.35
CA HIS A 92 6.72 -16.75 0.92
C HIS A 92 6.97 -15.27 0.64
N TYR A 93 6.40 -14.38 1.45
CA TYR A 93 6.68 -12.94 1.38
C TYR A 93 8.16 -12.65 1.60
N PHE A 94 8.74 -13.24 2.65
CA PHE A 94 10.15 -13.09 2.97
C PHE A 94 11.02 -13.59 1.82
N TYR A 95 10.73 -14.77 1.27
CA TYR A 95 11.50 -15.33 0.15
C TYR A 95 11.38 -14.51 -1.13
N ILE A 96 10.19 -13.99 -1.46
CA ILE A 96 10.02 -13.13 -2.64
C ILE A 96 10.83 -11.85 -2.48
N HIS A 97 10.77 -11.19 -1.31
CA HIS A 97 11.58 -9.99 -1.07
C HIS A 97 13.06 -10.30 -1.18
N LEU A 98 13.53 -11.34 -0.48
CA LEU A 98 14.91 -11.77 -0.52
C LEU A 98 15.38 -12.06 -1.95
N MET A 99 14.57 -12.76 -2.75
CA MET A 99 14.87 -13.04 -4.15
C MET A 99 14.89 -11.77 -5.00
N THR A 100 13.97 -10.83 -4.78
CA THR A 100 14.00 -9.52 -5.45
C THR A 100 15.28 -8.75 -5.13
N TYR A 101 15.74 -8.74 -3.88
CA TYR A 101 17.01 -8.09 -3.50
C TYR A 101 18.22 -8.77 -4.13
N ILE A 102 18.31 -10.10 -4.05
CA ILE A 102 19.42 -10.87 -4.62
C ILE A 102 19.46 -10.68 -6.14
N PHE A 103 18.32 -10.83 -6.80
CA PHE A 103 18.22 -10.71 -8.25
C PHE A 103 18.54 -9.28 -8.70
N ASN A 104 17.88 -8.26 -8.15
CA ASN A 104 18.17 -6.87 -8.54
C ASN A 104 19.61 -6.47 -8.23
N GLY A 105 20.19 -6.96 -7.12
CA GLY A 105 21.59 -6.74 -6.78
C GLY A 105 22.54 -7.35 -7.81
N LEU A 106 22.42 -8.65 -8.10
CA LEU A 106 23.27 -9.36 -9.06
C LEU A 106 23.12 -8.79 -10.48
N PHE A 107 21.88 -8.62 -10.96
CA PHE A 107 21.63 -8.10 -12.30
C PHE A 107 21.99 -6.63 -12.43
N GLY A 108 21.72 -5.79 -11.42
CA GLY A 108 22.11 -4.40 -11.44
C GLY A 108 23.63 -4.22 -11.42
N GLY A 109 24.34 -5.01 -10.61
CA GLY A 109 25.80 -5.05 -10.59
C GLY A 109 26.40 -5.46 -11.93
N LEU A 110 25.80 -6.45 -12.59
CA LEU A 110 26.19 -6.90 -13.93
C LEU A 110 25.94 -5.81 -14.99
N ILE A 111 24.78 -5.16 -14.96
CA ILE A 111 24.43 -4.09 -15.91
C ILE A 111 25.44 -2.94 -15.79
N ILE A 112 25.73 -2.47 -14.58
CA ILE A 112 26.70 -1.39 -14.36
C ILE A 112 28.11 -1.82 -14.79
N PHE A 113 28.52 -3.04 -14.45
CA PHE A 113 29.80 -3.58 -14.90
C PHE A 113 29.93 -3.57 -16.43
N LEU A 114 28.87 -3.98 -17.14
CA LEU A 114 28.84 -3.97 -18.60
C LEU A 114 28.86 -2.54 -19.18
N ILE A 115 28.10 -1.61 -18.59
CA ILE A 115 28.09 -0.21 -19.03
C ILE A 115 29.47 0.43 -18.84
N GLU A 116 30.10 0.28 -17.68
CA GLU A 116 31.37 0.98 -17.40
C GLU A 116 32.55 0.41 -18.18
N ASN A 117 32.59 -0.91 -18.41
CA ASN A 117 33.73 -1.56 -19.06
C ASN A 117 33.54 -1.81 -20.57
N TYR A 118 32.32 -2.00 -21.05
CA TYR A 118 32.04 -2.46 -22.42
C TYR A 118 31.12 -1.54 -23.24
N SER A 119 30.65 -0.42 -22.70
CA SER A 119 29.90 0.56 -23.47
C SER A 119 30.76 1.19 -24.57
N SER A 120 30.13 1.77 -25.60
CA SER A 120 30.81 2.48 -26.70
C SER A 120 31.60 3.71 -26.23
N SER A 121 31.31 4.21 -25.02
CA SER A 121 31.98 5.34 -24.37
C SER A 121 32.39 4.99 -22.93
N PRO A 122 33.35 4.07 -22.72
CA PRO A 122 33.77 3.68 -21.38
C PRO A 122 34.59 4.80 -20.73
N ASN A 123 34.58 4.88 -19.41
CA ASN A 123 35.40 5.84 -18.68
C ASN A 123 36.87 5.40 -18.74
N LYS A 124 37.70 6.12 -19.50
CA LYS A 124 39.12 5.77 -19.69
C LYS A 124 39.96 5.82 -18.40
N TYR A 125 39.47 6.50 -17.37
CA TYR A 125 40.20 6.72 -16.13
C TYR A 125 39.84 5.74 -15.02
N MET A 126 38.84 4.87 -15.24
CA MET A 126 38.31 3.99 -14.20
C MET A 126 37.92 2.64 -14.80
N VAL A 127 38.54 1.58 -14.31
CA VAL A 127 38.12 0.19 -14.59
C VAL A 127 37.32 -0.29 -13.39
N VAL A 128 36.08 -0.70 -13.61
CA VAL A 128 35.17 -1.10 -12.54
C VAL A 128 35.18 -2.62 -12.42
N THR A 129 35.53 -3.14 -11.24
CA THR A 129 35.39 -4.58 -10.98
C THR A 129 33.92 -4.95 -10.79
N TYR A 130 33.55 -6.18 -11.14
CA TYR A 130 32.18 -6.67 -10.91
C TYR A 130 31.79 -6.68 -9.43
N LEU A 131 32.75 -6.96 -8.53
CA LEU A 131 32.49 -6.94 -7.09
C LEU A 131 32.13 -5.54 -6.59
N ASP A 132 32.82 -4.50 -7.08
CA ASP A 132 32.54 -3.12 -6.71
C ASP A 132 31.21 -2.62 -7.27
N SER A 133 30.89 -2.95 -8.53
CA SER A 133 29.60 -2.60 -9.13
C SER A 133 28.44 -3.33 -8.44
N TRP A 134 28.61 -4.61 -8.11
CA TRP A 134 27.64 -5.39 -7.36
C TRP A 134 27.41 -4.82 -5.96
N PHE A 135 28.49 -4.55 -5.22
CA PHE A 135 28.40 -3.94 -3.89
C PHE A 135 27.68 -2.60 -3.92
N THR A 136 28.06 -1.73 -4.85
CA THR A 136 27.47 -0.39 -4.99
C THR A 136 25.99 -0.47 -5.37
N THR A 137 25.61 -1.41 -6.25
CA THR A 137 24.20 -1.65 -6.61
C THR A 137 23.39 -2.18 -5.42
N VAL A 138 23.90 -3.20 -4.71
CA VAL A 138 23.22 -3.77 -3.53
C VAL A 138 23.03 -2.71 -2.45
N SER A 139 24.08 -1.92 -2.17
CA SER A 139 24.01 -0.80 -1.23
C SER A 139 22.94 0.21 -1.64
N THR A 140 22.80 0.47 -2.94
CA THR A 140 21.77 1.37 -3.48
C THR A 140 20.36 0.81 -3.34
N ILE A 141 20.16 -0.46 -3.66
CA ILE A 141 18.85 -1.12 -3.53
C ILE A 141 18.45 -1.27 -2.06
N CYS A 142 19.42 -1.46 -1.17
CA CYS A 142 19.18 -1.52 0.28
C CYS A 142 19.10 -0.13 0.93
N SER A 143 19.18 0.95 0.14
CA SER A 143 19.20 2.34 0.65
C SER A 143 20.31 2.61 1.69
N CYS A 144 21.45 1.92 1.60
CA CYS A 144 22.56 2.10 2.54
C CYS A 144 23.48 3.27 2.18
N GLY A 145 23.59 3.62 0.89
CA GLY A 145 24.43 4.73 0.44
C GLY A 145 25.94 4.53 0.50
N LEU A 146 26.39 3.33 0.84
CA LEU A 146 27.79 2.98 0.83
C LEU A 146 28.25 2.72 -0.61
N THR A 147 29.38 3.30 -1.01
CA THR A 147 29.93 3.12 -2.35
C THR A 147 31.41 2.79 -2.27
N THR A 148 31.88 1.78 -3.01
CA THR A 148 33.32 1.55 -3.20
C THR A 148 33.87 2.36 -4.38
N ILE A 149 32.99 2.78 -5.29
CA ILE A 149 33.29 3.61 -6.45
C ILE A 149 32.66 4.98 -6.24
N ASP A 150 33.38 6.05 -6.53
CA ASP A 150 32.80 7.39 -6.54
C ASP A 150 31.66 7.47 -7.55
N PHE A 151 30.43 7.66 -7.06
CA PHE A 151 29.22 7.73 -7.89
C PHE A 151 29.34 8.81 -8.98
N ALA A 152 30.04 9.90 -8.69
CA ALA A 152 30.27 10.99 -9.63
C ALA A 152 31.21 10.61 -10.78
N GLN A 153 31.99 9.53 -10.67
CA GLN A 153 32.87 9.04 -11.72
C GLN A 153 32.19 8.02 -12.64
N LEU A 154 31.03 7.48 -12.24
CA LEU A 154 30.23 6.60 -13.08
C LEU A 154 29.70 7.33 -14.31
N SER A 155 29.49 6.59 -15.40
CA SER A 155 28.82 7.12 -16.57
C SER A 155 27.39 7.56 -16.24
N ARG A 156 26.87 8.53 -17.00
CA ARG A 156 25.47 8.99 -16.88
C ARG A 156 24.46 7.85 -17.06
N ALA A 157 24.79 6.87 -17.90
CA ALA A 157 23.96 5.69 -18.11
C ALA A 157 23.87 4.84 -16.83
N SER A 158 25.01 4.56 -16.17
CA SER A 158 25.02 3.83 -14.90
C SER A 158 24.32 4.60 -13.77
N GLN A 159 24.52 5.92 -13.69
CA GLN A 159 23.80 6.76 -12.73
C GLN A 159 22.28 6.68 -12.94
N LEU A 160 21.79 6.71 -14.18
CA LEU A 160 20.37 6.54 -14.50
C LEU A 160 19.84 5.15 -14.16
N VAL A 161 20.63 4.10 -14.41
CA VAL A 161 20.26 2.72 -14.00
C VAL A 161 20.15 2.64 -12.49
N MET A 162 21.09 3.24 -11.76
CA MET A 162 21.09 3.30 -10.30
C MET A 162 19.92 4.11 -9.75
N MET A 163 19.54 5.21 -10.40
CA MET A 163 18.29 5.91 -10.10
C MET A 163 17.09 4.97 -10.27
N GLY A 164 17.01 4.24 -11.38
CA GLY A 164 15.94 3.27 -11.62
C GLY A 164 15.84 2.21 -10.52
N PHE A 165 16.98 1.63 -10.11
CA PHE A 165 17.02 0.67 -9.01
C PHE A 165 16.66 1.29 -7.67
N ALA A 166 17.14 2.49 -7.35
CA ALA A 166 16.77 3.20 -6.14
C ALA A 166 15.26 3.46 -6.08
N PHE A 167 14.66 3.91 -7.19
CA PHE A 167 13.21 4.11 -7.31
C PHE A 167 12.43 2.81 -7.07
N ILE A 168 12.78 1.73 -7.78
CA ILE A 168 12.15 0.41 -7.61
C ILE A 168 12.30 -0.09 -6.17
N SER A 169 13.50 0.09 -5.59
CA SER A 169 13.78 -0.34 -4.23
C SER A 169 12.96 0.40 -3.18
N GLY A 170 12.69 1.70 -3.37
CA GLY A 170 11.80 2.46 -2.50
C GLY A 170 10.39 1.85 -2.44
N PHE A 171 9.86 1.39 -3.57
CA PHE A 171 8.57 0.67 -3.59
C PHE A 171 8.67 -0.75 -3.03
N ALA A 172 9.76 -1.46 -3.31
CA ALA A 172 9.97 -2.83 -2.83
C ALA A 172 10.18 -2.89 -1.31
N MET A 173 10.85 -1.89 -0.72
CA MET A 173 11.02 -1.72 0.73
C MET A 173 9.74 -1.23 1.41
N SER A 174 8.87 -0.53 0.69
CA SER A 174 7.62 -0.02 1.25
C SER A 174 6.69 -1.17 1.67
N THR A 175 5.69 -0.87 2.49
CA THR A 175 4.65 -1.84 2.90
C THR A 175 3.75 -2.33 1.75
N LEU A 176 4.01 -1.87 0.52
CA LEU A 176 3.15 -2.05 -0.64
C LEU A 176 3.04 -3.50 -1.10
N PRO A 177 4.11 -4.31 -1.21
CA PRO A 177 3.96 -5.73 -1.53
C PRO A 177 3.15 -6.49 -0.48
N ALA A 178 3.35 -6.17 0.81
CA ALA A 178 2.58 -6.78 1.90
C ALA A 178 1.10 -6.39 1.81
N LEU A 179 0.80 -5.14 1.47
CA LEU A 179 -0.57 -4.66 1.28
C LEU A 179 -1.23 -5.26 0.02
N ILE A 180 -0.50 -5.39 -1.09
CA ILE A 180 -0.99 -6.04 -2.32
C ILE A 180 -1.35 -7.49 -2.04
N ILE A 181 -0.45 -8.24 -1.38
CA ILE A 181 -0.71 -9.63 -1.06
C ILE A 181 -1.90 -9.74 -0.11
N LYS A 182 -1.96 -8.93 0.96
CA LYS A 182 -3.13 -8.91 1.85
C LYS A 182 -4.43 -8.58 1.10
N ALA A 183 -4.40 -7.61 0.18
CA ALA A 183 -5.55 -7.27 -0.64
C ALA A 183 -5.96 -8.41 -1.58
N GLN A 184 -4.99 -9.12 -2.17
CA GLN A 184 -5.23 -10.27 -3.05
C GLN A 184 -5.75 -11.48 -2.27
N THR A 185 -5.09 -11.87 -1.18
CA THR A 185 -5.52 -12.97 -0.30
C THR A 185 -6.94 -12.74 0.19
N HIS A 186 -7.28 -11.50 0.54
CA HIS A 186 -8.63 -11.16 0.98
C HIS A 186 -9.67 -11.21 -0.16
N LYS A 187 -9.27 -10.99 -1.41
CA LYS A 187 -10.16 -11.11 -2.57
C LYS A 187 -10.47 -12.57 -2.91
N THR A 188 -9.48 -13.46 -2.81
CA THR A 188 -9.62 -14.88 -3.17
C THR A 188 -10.18 -15.73 -2.04
N THR A 189 -9.86 -15.41 -0.78
CA THR A 189 -10.40 -16.17 0.36
C THR A 189 -11.76 -15.58 0.73
N GLN A 190 -12.84 -16.20 0.25
CA GLN A 190 -14.20 -15.88 0.66
C GLN A 190 -14.36 -16.08 2.18
N GLY A 191 -14.19 -14.99 2.94
CA GLY A 191 -15.07 -14.62 4.03
C GLY A 191 -15.03 -15.35 5.38
N THR A 192 -14.47 -16.55 5.57
CA THR A 192 -14.85 -17.30 6.79
C THR A 192 -13.78 -17.86 7.72
N ASN A 193 -12.47 -17.87 7.43
CA ASN A 193 -11.56 -18.58 8.37
C ASN A 193 -10.08 -18.16 8.42
N VAL A 194 -9.69 -16.96 7.97
CA VAL A 194 -8.26 -16.59 7.87
C VAL A 194 -7.67 -16.02 9.18
N ASP A 195 -8.51 -15.54 10.10
CA ASP A 195 -8.03 -15.07 11.42
C ASP A 195 -8.13 -16.17 12.51
N ASP A 196 -8.61 -17.37 12.17
CA ASP A 196 -8.78 -18.51 13.10
C ASP A 196 -7.54 -19.41 13.21
N ASP A 197 -6.37 -18.89 12.82
CA ASP A 197 -5.10 -19.61 12.94
C ASP A 197 -4.62 -19.74 14.41
N ASN A 198 -5.39 -19.24 15.41
CA ASN A 198 -4.88 -19.10 16.79
C ASN A 198 -5.66 -19.80 17.91
N GLU A 199 -6.80 -20.47 17.70
CA GLU A 199 -7.47 -21.18 18.81
C GLU A 199 -8.13 -22.49 18.33
N LYS A 200 -7.33 -23.41 17.77
CA LYS A 200 -7.57 -24.83 18.14
C LYS A 200 -7.10 -24.99 19.58
N CYS A 201 -7.93 -24.53 20.52
CA CYS A 201 -7.91 -25.05 21.86
C CYS A 201 -8.23 -26.55 21.74
N ASP A 202 -7.19 -27.39 21.74
CA ASP A 202 -7.26 -28.85 21.91
C ASP A 202 -7.78 -29.22 23.32
N LEU A 203 -8.81 -28.53 23.81
CA LEU A 203 -9.43 -28.75 25.11
C LEU A 203 -10.91 -29.06 24.86
N GLY A 204 -11.19 -30.35 24.65
CA GLY A 204 -12.49 -30.95 24.36
C GLY A 204 -13.62 -30.63 25.34
N ASN A 205 -14.15 -29.41 25.29
CA ASN A 205 -15.41 -28.99 25.89
C ASN A 205 -16.07 -27.97 24.93
N ASP A 206 -16.55 -28.46 23.79
CA ASP A 206 -17.08 -27.64 22.69
C ASP A 206 -18.50 -27.08 22.93
N ASP A 207 -19.16 -27.42 24.06
CA ASP A 207 -20.57 -27.08 24.26
C ASP A 207 -20.83 -25.68 24.84
N GLU A 208 -19.83 -24.98 25.42
CA GLU A 208 -20.08 -23.70 26.12
C GLU A 208 -19.74 -22.43 25.31
N CYS A 209 -18.92 -22.50 24.26
CA CYS A 209 -18.44 -21.28 23.59
C CYS A 209 -19.46 -20.72 22.57
N GLU A 210 -20.23 -21.58 21.92
CA GLU A 210 -21.23 -21.20 20.90
C GLU A 210 -22.46 -20.48 21.50
N ALA A 211 -22.77 -20.74 22.78
CA ALA A 211 -23.88 -20.11 23.50
C ALA A 211 -23.65 -18.62 23.85
N SER A 212 -22.40 -18.15 23.84
CA SER A 212 -22.07 -16.78 24.26
C SER A 212 -22.32 -15.72 23.18
N ASN A 213 -22.13 -16.06 21.91
CA ASN A 213 -22.33 -15.12 20.80
C ASN A 213 -23.81 -14.95 20.41
N THR A 214 -24.64 -15.97 20.61
CA THR A 214 -26.09 -15.90 20.35
C THR A 214 -26.84 -15.03 21.36
N ARG A 215 -26.34 -14.90 22.60
CA ARG A 215 -27.05 -14.20 23.68
C ARG A 215 -27.15 -12.67 23.48
N TRP A 216 -26.16 -12.06 22.81
CA TRP A 216 -26.17 -10.60 22.59
C TRP A 216 -27.09 -10.18 21.44
N ASP A 217 -27.36 -11.09 20.50
CA ASP A 217 -28.10 -10.75 19.30
C ASP A 217 -29.60 -10.58 19.59
N HIS A 218 -30.15 -11.29 20.58
CA HIS A 218 -31.60 -11.28 20.85
C HIS A 218 -32.14 -10.01 21.50
N ASN A 219 -31.31 -9.18 22.11
CA ASN A 219 -31.76 -7.97 22.82
C ASN A 219 -31.60 -6.66 22.02
N LEU A 220 -31.09 -6.70 20.79
CA LEU A 220 -30.98 -5.50 19.97
C LEU A 220 -32.35 -5.12 19.37
N PRO A 221 -32.80 -3.85 19.49
CA PRO A 221 -34.00 -3.37 18.82
C PRO A 221 -33.96 -3.65 17.31
N SER A 222 -35.10 -4.01 16.71
CA SER A 222 -35.19 -4.43 15.30
C SER A 222 -34.69 -3.38 14.30
N HIS A 223 -34.87 -2.09 14.62
CA HIS A 223 -34.38 -0.99 13.78
C HIS A 223 -32.84 -0.92 13.76
N VAL A 224 -32.17 -1.10 14.91
CA VAL A 224 -30.70 -1.13 15.01
C VAL A 224 -30.13 -2.33 14.25
N ARG A 225 -30.80 -3.49 14.31
CA ARG A 225 -30.38 -4.68 13.54
C ARG A 225 -30.48 -4.44 12.03
N ALA A 226 -31.56 -3.80 11.57
CA ALA A 226 -31.73 -3.46 10.16
C ALA A 226 -30.64 -2.47 9.68
N GLU A 227 -30.24 -1.54 10.55
CA GLU A 227 -29.18 -0.56 10.26
C GLU A 227 -27.78 -1.19 10.28
N LEU A 228 -27.48 -2.07 11.24
CA LEU A 228 -26.25 -2.85 11.27
C LEU A 228 -26.12 -3.77 10.05
N ALA A 229 -27.22 -4.39 9.61
CA ALA A 229 -27.24 -5.22 8.41
C ALA A 229 -26.97 -4.42 7.12
N ARG A 230 -27.21 -3.09 7.15
CA ARG A 230 -26.88 -2.17 6.04
C ARG A 230 -25.41 -1.78 6.03
N LEU A 231 -24.71 -1.84 7.17
CA LEU A 231 -23.29 -1.51 7.24
C LEU A 231 -22.45 -2.53 6.45
N PRO A 232 -21.34 -2.11 5.82
CA PRO A 232 -20.45 -3.04 5.15
C PRO A 232 -19.89 -4.05 6.15
N THR A 233 -19.80 -5.32 5.75
CA THR A 233 -19.16 -6.33 6.60
C THR A 233 -17.73 -5.90 6.98
N PRO A 234 -17.24 -6.24 8.20
CA PRO A 234 -15.89 -5.88 8.64
C PRO A 234 -14.80 -6.29 7.63
N VAL A 235 -15.00 -7.42 6.96
CA VAL A 235 -14.21 -7.96 5.85
C VAL A 235 -14.12 -6.94 4.70
N LYS A 236 -15.28 -6.43 4.23
CA LYS A 236 -15.33 -5.42 3.17
C LYS A 236 -14.68 -4.09 3.58
N LEU A 237 -14.80 -3.69 4.84
CA LEU A 237 -14.13 -2.50 5.39
C LEU A 237 -12.60 -2.65 5.40
N ARG A 238 -12.07 -3.79 5.85
CA ARG A 238 -10.62 -4.07 5.83
C ARG A 238 -10.04 -4.01 4.42
N TYR A 239 -10.70 -4.62 3.46
CA TYR A 239 -10.29 -4.58 2.06
C TYR A 239 -10.23 -3.15 1.50
N ARG A 240 -11.28 -2.35 1.77
CA ARG A 240 -11.30 -0.94 1.38
C ARG A 240 -10.17 -0.15 2.05
N ALA A 241 -9.90 -0.41 3.32
CA ALA A 241 -8.78 0.21 4.04
C ALA A 241 -7.43 -0.13 3.39
N TYR A 242 -7.18 -1.39 3.01
CA TYR A 242 -5.93 -1.77 2.34
C TYR A 242 -5.75 -1.07 0.99
N ILE A 243 -6.79 -1.00 0.16
CA ILE A 243 -6.74 -0.27 -1.11
C ILE A 243 -6.45 1.21 -0.86
N MET A 244 -7.18 1.83 0.09
CA MET A 244 -6.97 3.23 0.44
C MET A 244 -5.54 3.47 0.93
N CYS A 245 -4.98 2.59 1.76
CA CYS A 245 -3.57 2.69 2.19
C CYS A 245 -2.60 2.60 1.01
N ILE A 246 -2.79 1.66 0.07
CA ILE A 246 -1.92 1.54 -1.12
C ILE A 246 -1.98 2.83 -1.95
N VAL A 247 -3.18 3.31 -2.26
CA VAL A 247 -3.38 4.52 -3.07
C VAL A 247 -2.81 5.75 -2.36
N LEU A 248 -3.03 5.87 -1.05
CA LEU A 248 -2.53 6.98 -0.25
C LEU A 248 -1.00 6.98 -0.19
N ILE A 249 -0.36 5.83 0.06
CA ILE A 249 1.11 5.72 0.10
C ILE A 249 1.70 6.07 -1.26
N LEU A 250 1.18 5.50 -2.36
CA LEU A 250 1.64 5.80 -3.72
C LEU A 250 1.43 7.27 -4.09
N GLY A 251 0.26 7.83 -3.76
CA GLY A 251 -0.07 9.23 -4.01
C GLY A 251 0.85 10.17 -3.23
N LEU A 252 1.09 9.89 -1.95
CA LEU A 252 1.99 10.67 -1.12
C LEU A 252 3.43 10.61 -1.65
N TYR A 253 3.93 9.42 -2.02
CA TYR A 253 5.24 9.25 -2.63
C TYR A 253 5.36 10.12 -3.89
N PHE A 254 4.38 10.02 -4.79
CA PHE A 254 4.36 10.79 -6.03
C PHE A 254 4.35 12.30 -5.79
N ILE A 255 3.56 12.78 -4.83
CA ILE A 255 3.49 14.21 -4.47
C ILE A 255 4.84 14.68 -3.91
N ILE A 256 5.46 13.95 -2.97
CA ILE A 256 6.75 14.33 -2.39
C ILE A 256 7.85 14.32 -3.45
N TYR A 257 7.92 13.30 -4.30
CA TYR A 257 8.87 13.25 -5.42
C TYR A 257 8.70 14.43 -6.37
N THR A 258 7.48 14.72 -6.80
CA THR A 258 7.21 15.78 -7.77
C THR A 258 7.50 17.16 -7.18
N THR A 259 7.10 17.40 -5.92
CA THR A 259 7.34 18.68 -5.24
C THR A 259 8.82 18.91 -4.98
N GLY A 260 9.56 17.91 -4.48
CA GLY A 260 11.01 17.98 -4.31
C GLY A 260 11.75 18.23 -5.62
N PHE A 261 11.38 17.50 -6.67
CA PHE A 261 11.96 17.65 -8.01
C PHE A 261 11.74 19.05 -8.59
N ILE A 262 10.53 19.60 -8.47
CA ILE A 262 10.21 20.95 -8.95
C ILE A 262 10.93 22.00 -8.12
N ALA A 263 10.92 21.89 -6.79
CA ALA A 263 11.54 22.85 -5.89
C ALA A 263 13.06 22.93 -6.10
N ILE A 264 13.76 21.79 -6.05
CA ILE A 264 15.21 21.72 -6.26
C ILE A 264 15.58 22.13 -7.69
N GLY A 265 14.81 21.68 -8.69
CA GLY A 265 15.09 21.98 -10.10
C GLY A 265 14.95 23.45 -10.44
N THR A 266 13.87 24.09 -9.96
CA THR A 266 13.63 25.53 -10.14
C THR A 266 14.69 26.36 -9.41
N TRP A 267 15.07 25.94 -8.20
CA TRP A 267 16.10 26.61 -7.43
C TRP A 267 17.47 26.53 -8.11
N LEU A 268 17.91 25.34 -8.54
CA LEU A 268 19.17 25.17 -9.27
C LEU A 268 19.17 25.92 -10.62
N GLN A 269 18.03 25.97 -11.31
CA GLN A 269 17.89 26.72 -12.57
C GLN A 269 18.06 28.22 -12.36
N THR A 270 17.52 28.77 -11.26
CA THR A 270 17.61 30.22 -10.94
C THR A 270 18.96 30.60 -10.33
N HIS A 271 19.56 29.73 -9.52
CA HIS A 271 20.84 29.93 -8.84
C HIS A 271 21.94 29.08 -9.50
N SER A 272 22.08 29.23 -10.82
CA SER A 272 23.01 28.46 -11.66
C SER A 272 24.49 28.87 -11.47
N SER A 273 24.98 28.89 -10.23
CA SER A 273 26.41 28.99 -9.97
C SER A 273 27.11 27.81 -10.65
N PRO A 274 28.09 28.02 -11.54
CA PRO A 274 28.75 26.93 -12.28
C PRO A 274 29.27 25.81 -11.37
N GLN A 275 29.72 26.18 -10.17
CA GLN A 275 30.19 25.25 -9.15
C GLN A 275 29.14 24.21 -8.73
N TYR A 276 27.85 24.56 -8.74
CA TYR A 276 26.75 23.66 -8.38
C TYR A 276 26.41 22.65 -9.48
N LEU A 277 26.72 22.98 -10.73
CA LEU A 277 26.30 22.19 -11.89
C LEU A 277 27.45 21.36 -12.49
N MET A 278 28.70 21.65 -12.14
CA MET A 278 29.86 20.98 -12.72
C MET A 278 30.16 19.62 -12.07
N GLN A 279 30.25 18.58 -12.90
CA GLN A 279 30.71 17.24 -12.57
C GLN A 279 31.74 16.82 -13.63
N ASN A 280 32.98 16.51 -13.21
CA ASN A 280 34.07 16.10 -14.11
C ASN A 280 34.27 17.05 -15.32
N ASN A 281 34.27 18.36 -15.07
CA ASN A 281 34.37 19.42 -16.09
C ASN A 281 33.21 19.49 -17.09
N ILE A 282 32.10 18.79 -16.83
CA ILE A 282 30.88 18.84 -17.63
C ILE A 282 29.78 19.50 -16.80
N THR A 283 29.10 20.50 -17.39
CA THR A 283 27.91 21.11 -16.78
C THR A 283 26.73 20.15 -16.93
N LEU A 284 26.17 19.73 -15.80
CA LEU A 284 24.95 18.93 -15.77
C LEU A 284 23.70 19.80 -15.89
N SER A 285 22.62 19.18 -16.36
CA SER A 285 21.30 19.82 -16.31
C SER A 285 20.82 19.96 -14.85
N PRO A 286 20.33 21.15 -14.44
CA PRO A 286 19.73 21.36 -13.12
C PRO A 286 18.63 20.34 -12.78
N TRP A 287 17.81 19.99 -13.77
CA TRP A 287 16.73 19.02 -13.61
C TRP A 287 17.24 17.59 -13.40
N TYR A 288 18.37 17.24 -14.00
CA TYR A 288 19.01 15.94 -13.78
C TYR A 288 19.51 15.81 -12.33
N ILE A 289 20.22 16.84 -11.84
CA ILE A 289 20.68 16.91 -10.45
C ILE A 289 19.48 16.86 -9.50
N SER A 290 18.44 17.65 -9.78
CA SER A 290 17.21 17.66 -8.99
C SER A 290 16.57 16.27 -8.89
N GLY A 291 16.48 15.54 -10.01
CA GLY A 291 15.97 14.17 -10.04
C GLY A 291 16.79 13.24 -9.15
N MET A 292 18.12 13.27 -9.25
CA MET A 292 19.00 12.44 -8.41
C MET A 292 18.90 12.80 -6.94
N LEU A 293 19.01 14.07 -6.59
CA LEU A 293 18.97 14.53 -5.20
C LEU A 293 17.63 14.20 -4.55
N THR A 294 16.52 14.46 -5.24
CA THR A 294 15.18 14.13 -4.72
C THR A 294 15.05 12.61 -4.52
N LEU A 295 15.47 11.83 -5.51
CA LEU A 295 15.31 10.38 -5.49
C LEU A 295 16.14 9.71 -4.39
N PHE A 296 17.42 10.06 -4.29
CA PHE A 296 18.31 9.47 -3.30
C PHE A 296 18.06 10.01 -1.90
N SER A 297 17.62 11.27 -1.73
CA SER A 297 17.25 11.80 -0.42
C SER A 297 15.96 11.16 0.09
N PHE A 298 14.93 11.04 -0.75
CA PHE A 298 13.68 10.40 -0.35
C PHE A 298 13.89 8.93 0.04
N ASN A 299 14.68 8.19 -0.75
CA ASN A 299 15.00 6.79 -0.45
C ASN A 299 16.13 6.64 0.58
N GLN A 300 16.59 7.73 1.21
CA GLN A 300 17.65 7.73 2.24
C GLN A 300 18.97 7.05 1.79
N ASN A 301 19.25 7.11 0.50
CA ASN A 301 20.42 6.47 -0.10
C ASN A 301 21.68 7.33 0.01
N GLY A 302 21.59 8.64 0.25
CA GLY A 302 22.77 9.50 0.43
C GLY A 302 23.69 9.67 -0.80
N LEU A 303 23.41 9.00 -1.93
CA LEU A 303 24.14 9.17 -3.18
C LEU A 303 23.87 10.54 -3.78
N THR A 304 24.91 11.12 -4.39
CA THR A 304 24.82 12.43 -5.05
C THR A 304 25.60 12.42 -6.36
N PRO A 305 25.27 13.30 -7.33
CA PRO A 305 26.03 13.42 -8.58
C PRO A 305 27.50 13.84 -8.40
N PHE A 306 27.94 14.16 -7.18
CA PHE A 306 29.19 14.88 -6.94
C PHE A 306 30.11 14.12 -5.99
N SER A 307 31.41 14.15 -6.29
CA SER A 307 32.45 13.54 -5.43
C SER A 307 32.55 14.21 -4.06
N THR A 308 32.09 15.46 -3.96
CA THR A 308 32.05 16.24 -2.69
C THR A 308 30.77 15.99 -1.90
N SER A 309 29.90 15.08 -2.35
CA SER A 309 28.60 14.82 -1.72
C SER A 309 27.76 16.11 -1.62
N LEU A 310 26.86 16.18 -0.63
CA LEU A 310 26.06 17.38 -0.34
C LEU A 310 26.86 18.53 0.28
N THR A 311 28.14 18.34 0.64
CA THR A 311 28.94 19.40 1.28
C THR A 311 29.12 20.63 0.40
N ARG A 312 29.01 20.45 -0.93
CA ARG A 312 28.98 21.54 -1.91
C ARG A 312 27.84 22.54 -1.67
N TYR A 313 26.77 22.11 -1.00
CA TYR A 313 25.60 22.93 -0.69
C TYR A 313 25.53 23.30 0.79
N ALA A 314 26.63 23.17 1.54
CA ALA A 314 26.65 23.46 2.98
C ALA A 314 26.19 24.89 3.30
N ASP A 315 26.54 25.86 2.44
CA ASP A 315 26.17 27.26 2.61
C ASP A 315 24.75 27.59 2.11
N ASP A 316 24.07 26.62 1.47
CA ASP A 316 22.76 26.83 0.86
C ASP A 316 21.60 26.44 1.77
N VAL A 317 21.11 27.42 2.53
CA VAL A 317 20.03 27.21 3.51
C VAL A 317 18.76 26.68 2.84
N PHE A 318 18.40 27.19 1.66
CA PHE A 318 17.16 26.79 0.98
C PHE A 318 17.24 25.32 0.55
N LEU A 319 18.31 24.94 -0.15
CA LEU A 319 18.44 23.57 -0.64
C LEU A 319 18.49 22.58 0.53
N ASN A 320 19.21 22.91 1.61
CA ASN A 320 19.28 22.06 2.79
C ASN A 320 17.90 21.87 3.46
N ILE A 321 17.08 22.93 3.57
CA ILE A 321 15.70 22.81 4.08
C ILE A 321 14.86 21.90 3.18
N VAL A 322 14.92 22.09 1.85
CA VAL A 322 14.14 21.27 0.91
C VAL A 322 14.57 19.81 0.97
N LEU A 323 15.87 19.52 1.03
CA LEU A 323 16.39 18.15 1.16
C LEU A 323 15.91 17.49 2.45
N VAL A 324 15.92 18.20 3.58
CA VAL A 324 15.38 17.71 4.86
C VAL A 324 13.87 17.45 4.79
N LEU A 325 13.11 18.29 4.08
CA LEU A 325 11.66 18.10 3.89
C LEU A 325 11.34 16.92 2.95
N VAL A 326 12.18 16.67 1.95
CA VAL A 326 12.04 15.54 1.02
C VAL A 326 12.40 14.22 1.69
N MET A 327 13.34 14.21 2.64
CA MET A 327 13.60 13.04 3.46
C MET A 327 12.33 12.70 4.25
N PRO A 328 11.70 11.53 4.02
CA PRO A 328 10.52 11.17 4.78
C PRO A 328 10.89 11.17 6.26
N PHE A 329 10.14 11.91 7.07
CA PHE A 329 10.18 11.89 8.54
C PHE A 329 9.65 10.53 9.05
N LEU A 330 10.26 9.44 8.59
CA LEU A 330 9.96 8.07 9.00
C LEU A 330 10.16 7.85 10.52
N PRO A 331 11.15 8.49 11.20
CA PRO A 331 11.30 8.32 12.64
C PRO A 331 10.05 8.75 13.42
N LEU A 332 9.35 9.80 12.99
CA LEU A 332 8.21 10.37 13.74
C LEU A 332 6.95 9.49 13.67
N LEU A 333 6.75 8.74 12.59
CA LEU A 333 5.65 7.79 12.46
C LEU A 333 5.90 6.48 13.22
N SER A 334 7.16 6.05 13.35
CA SER A 334 7.50 4.87 14.17
C SER A 334 7.35 5.11 15.68
N PHE A 335 7.29 6.36 16.16
CA PHE A 335 7.03 6.68 17.57
C PHE A 335 5.53 6.80 17.93
N LEU A 336 4.64 6.73 16.92
CA LEU A 336 3.18 6.84 17.10
C LEU A 336 2.47 5.48 17.17
N HIS A 337 3.22 4.38 17.23
CA HIS A 337 2.76 3.01 17.40
C HIS A 337 3.47 2.38 18.60
#